data_AF-A0A804MP85-F1
#
_entry.id   AF-A0A804MP85-F1
#
_cell.length_a   1.000
_cell.length_b   1.000
_cell.length_c   1.000
_cell.angle_alpha   90.00
_cell.angle_beta   90.00
_cell.angle_gamma   90.00
#
_symmetry.space_group_name_H-M   'P 1'
#
loop_
_entity.id
_entity.type
_entity.pdbx_description
1 polymer ?
#
loop_
_entity_poly.entity_id
_entity_poly.type
_entity_poly.pdbx_seq_one_letter_code
_entity_poly.pdbx_strand_id
1 'polypeptide(L)'
;MNYYITGCRYVLMPWKFNGCHALFVIDHVKKHVTFIDFTPTQDWCKHMPYKMFAEAIIMASKKYKIAYSKKRSGWAEDIFKWEHTIQTGVPIDLRGRMKFVGDAKIVRRNFVIDLLSYEDNSCRYVIPANIQQRLIDIAKKD
;
A
#
# COMPACT_ATOMS: atom_id res chain seq x y z
N MET A 1 -9.77 -0.61 -19.16
CA MET A 1 -9.90 -1.37 -17.89
C MET A 1 -10.41 -0.42 -16.80
N ASN A 2 -11.66 -0.56 -16.37
CA ASN A 2 -12.22 0.26 -15.30
C ASN A 2 -11.92 -0.39 -13.96
N TYR A 3 -10.84 0.05 -13.31
CA TYR A 3 -10.56 -0.31 -11.91
C TYR A 3 -11.62 0.35 -11.03
N TYR A 4 -12.55 -0.46 -10.49
CA TYR A 4 -13.60 0.01 -9.59
C TYR A 4 -13.05 0.10 -8.16
N ILE A 5 -12.22 1.12 -7.92
CA ILE A 5 -11.73 1.46 -6.57
C ILE A 5 -12.86 1.55 -5.53
N THR A 6 -14.09 1.81 -6.00
CA THR A 6 -15.31 1.90 -5.20
C THR A 6 -15.82 0.57 -4.64
N GLY A 7 -15.44 -0.55 -5.26
CA GLY A 7 -15.82 -1.90 -4.82
C GLY A 7 -14.70 -2.64 -4.09
N CYS A 8 -13.54 -2.01 -3.89
CA CYS A 8 -12.42 -2.62 -3.19
C CYS A 8 -12.58 -2.42 -1.67
N ARG A 9 -12.54 -3.52 -0.90
CA ARG A 9 -12.44 -3.44 0.58
C ARG A 9 -11.12 -2.81 1.00
N TYR A 10 -10.02 -3.31 0.43
CA TYR A 10 -8.68 -2.81 0.66
C TYR A 10 -8.14 -2.13 -0.60
N VAL A 11 -7.51 -0.96 -0.44
CA VAL A 11 -6.67 -0.37 -1.46
C VAL A 11 -5.24 -0.31 -0.95
N LEU A 12 -4.35 -1.05 -1.62
CA LEU A 12 -2.92 -0.97 -1.40
C LEU A 12 -2.33 0.10 -2.31
N MET A 13 -1.87 1.19 -1.73
CA MET A 13 -1.31 2.34 -2.46
C MET A 13 0.16 2.51 -2.09
N PRO A 14 1.08 1.95 -2.91
CA PRO A 14 2.51 2.24 -2.79
C PRO A 14 2.75 3.74 -2.92
N TRP A 15 3.61 4.27 -2.06
CA TRP A 15 3.91 5.69 -2.00
C TRP A 15 5.41 5.90 -2.01
N LYS A 16 5.85 6.92 -2.74
CA LYS A 16 7.24 7.38 -2.74
C LYS A 16 7.24 8.86 -2.40
N PHE A 17 7.97 9.23 -1.35
CA PHE A 17 8.11 10.61 -0.91
C PHE A 17 9.50 10.83 -0.33
N ASN A 18 10.18 11.89 -0.76
CA ASN A 18 11.55 12.23 -0.36
C ASN A 18 12.52 11.03 -0.42
N GLY A 19 12.43 10.23 -1.47
CA GLY A 19 13.27 9.04 -1.67
C GLY A 19 12.86 7.81 -0.85
N CYS A 20 11.99 7.96 0.15
CA CYS A 20 11.49 6.89 0.99
C CYS A 20 10.29 6.21 0.31
N HIS A 21 10.21 4.89 0.45
CA HIS A 21 9.06 4.10 0.02
C HIS A 21 8.20 3.77 1.23
N ALA A 22 6.89 3.81 1.06
CA ALA A 22 5.91 3.44 2.06
C ALA A 22 4.72 2.76 1.38
N LEU A 23 3.86 2.12 2.17
CA LEU A 23 2.62 1.53 1.70
C LEU A 23 1.46 2.07 2.53
N PHE A 24 0.47 2.66 1.86
CA PHE A 24 -0.83 2.92 2.46
C PHE A 24 -1.73 1.70 2.24
N VAL A 25 -2.32 1.20 3.32
CA VAL A 25 -3.41 0.21 3.30
C VAL A 25 -4.68 0.93 3.70
N ILE A 26 -5.59 1.12 2.76
CA ILE A 26 -6.84 1.84 2.96
C ILE A 26 -7.96 0.80 3.09
N ASP A 27 -8.51 0.65 4.30
CA ASP A 27 -9.66 -0.21 4.61
C ASP A 27 -10.93 0.63 4.52
N HIS A 28 -11.71 0.42 3.46
CA HIS A 28 -12.98 1.12 3.24
C HIS A 28 -14.07 0.68 4.21
N VAL A 29 -14.02 -0.56 4.71
CA VAL A 29 -15.05 -1.10 5.61
C VAL A 29 -14.85 -0.54 7.01
N LYS A 30 -13.61 -0.55 7.51
CA LYS A 30 -13.28 0.01 8.83
C LYS A 30 -13.12 1.54 8.82
N LYS A 31 -13.09 2.17 7.64
CA LYS A 31 -12.68 3.58 7.46
C LYS A 31 -11.37 3.85 8.20
N HIS A 32 -10.35 3.09 7.83
CA HIS A 32 -9.05 3.10 8.48
C HIS A 32 -7.92 3.12 7.45
N VAL A 33 -6.88 3.89 7.73
CA VAL A 33 -5.67 4.00 6.91
C VAL A 33 -4.48 3.53 7.72
N THR A 34 -3.87 2.41 7.32
CA THR A 34 -2.57 1.99 7.84
C THR A 34 -1.46 2.53 6.95
N PHE A 35 -0.54 3.28 7.54
CA PHE A 35 0.68 3.74 6.88
C PHE A 35 1.86 2.88 7.33
N ILE A 36 2.42 2.13 6.40
CA ILE A 36 3.58 1.26 6.62
C ILE A 36 4.80 1.98 6.06
N ASP A 37 5.61 2.52 6.96
CA ASP A 37 6.91 3.06 6.60
C ASP A 37 7.98 1.97 6.70
N PHE A 38 8.81 1.88 5.66
CA PHE A 38 9.92 0.95 5.63
C PHE A 38 11.22 1.58 6.14
N THR A 39 11.21 2.85 6.56
CA THR A 39 12.38 3.47 7.21
C THR A 39 12.39 3.24 8.72
N PRO A 40 13.57 3.09 9.34
CA PRO A 40 13.65 2.98 10.80
C PRO A 40 13.04 4.23 11.43
N THR A 41 12.12 4.03 12.37
CA THR A 41 11.62 5.12 13.18
C THR A 41 12.79 5.70 13.99
N GLN A 42 13.20 6.93 13.65
CA GLN A 42 14.25 7.62 14.38
C GLN A 42 13.83 7.80 15.84
N ASP A 43 14.77 7.71 16.79
CA ASP A 43 14.44 7.70 18.22
C ASP A 43 13.62 8.93 18.65
N TRP A 44 13.94 10.11 18.11
CA TRP A 44 13.22 11.34 18.38
C TRP A 44 11.78 11.35 17.82
N CYS A 45 11.48 10.50 16.85
CA CYS A 45 10.13 10.33 16.30
C CYS A 45 9.27 9.35 17.09
N LYS A 46 9.84 8.50 17.95
CA LYS A 46 9.10 7.40 18.62
C LYS A 46 7.89 7.90 19.40
N HIS A 47 8.00 9.07 20.02
CA HIS A 47 6.92 9.66 20.82
C HIS A 47 5.91 10.46 19.98
N MET A 48 6.23 10.80 18.73
CA MET A 48 5.35 11.58 17.87
C MET A 48 5.48 11.17 16.38
N PRO A 49 5.26 9.90 16.03
CA PRO A 49 5.47 9.41 14.67
C PRO A 49 4.55 10.15 13.67
N TYR A 50 3.35 10.53 14.10
CA TYR A 50 2.40 11.28 13.28
C TYR A 50 2.99 12.57 12.69
N LYS A 51 3.84 13.30 13.43
CA LYS A 51 4.40 14.57 12.95
C LYS A 51 5.30 14.38 11.73
N MET A 52 6.03 13.26 11.66
CA MET A 52 6.89 12.92 10.53
C MET A 52 6.08 12.54 9.28
N PHE A 53 4.88 11.97 9.47
CA PHE A 53 4.09 11.43 8.37
C PHE A 53 2.89 12.29 7.96
N ALA A 54 2.55 13.31 8.75
CA ALA A 54 1.38 14.16 8.50
C ALA A 54 1.36 14.72 7.06
N GLU A 55 2.48 15.22 6.56
CA GLU A 55 2.58 15.71 5.19
C GLU A 55 2.29 14.59 4.17
N ALA A 56 2.94 13.43 4.32
CA ALA A 56 2.76 12.30 3.42
C ALA A 56 1.30 11.82 3.42
N ILE A 57 0.66 11.74 4.60
CA ILE A 57 -0.74 11.35 4.77
C ILE A 57 -1.66 12.40 4.12
N ILE A 58 -1.45 13.70 4.34
CA ILE A 58 -2.24 14.77 3.71
C ILE A 58 -2.14 14.71 2.18
N MET A 59 -0.93 14.54 1.65
CA MET A 59 -0.72 14.45 0.20
C MET A 59 -1.34 13.20 -0.39
N ALA A 60 -1.17 12.04 0.26
CA ALA A 60 -1.79 10.78 -0.13
C ALA A 60 -3.31 10.92 -0.14
N SER A 61 -3.89 11.53 0.90
CA SER A 61 -5.33 11.76 1.03
C SER A 61 -5.89 12.65 -0.07
N LYS A 62 -5.21 13.77 -0.37
CA LYS A 62 -5.60 14.66 -1.49
C LYS A 62 -5.56 13.95 -2.83
N LYS A 63 -4.49 13.20 -3.11
CA LYS A 63 -4.36 12.45 -4.38
C LYS A 63 -5.39 11.34 -4.47
N TYR A 64 -5.63 10.62 -3.37
CA TYR A 64 -6.63 9.57 -3.29
C TYR A 64 -8.03 10.12 -3.57
N LYS A 65 -8.38 11.26 -2.98
CA LYS A 65 -9.64 11.97 -3.24
C LYS A 65 -9.82 12.30 -4.71
N ILE A 66 -8.81 12.91 -5.34
CA ILE A 66 -8.86 13.23 -6.78
C ILE A 66 -9.06 11.97 -7.62
N ALA A 67 -8.32 10.89 -7.32
CA ALA A 67 -8.42 9.63 -8.05
C ALA A 67 -9.80 8.97 -7.88
N TYR A 68 -10.33 8.96 -6.66
CA TYR A 68 -11.62 8.33 -6.33
C TYR A 68 -12.80 9.13 -6.90
N SER A 69 -12.77 10.47 -6.82
CA SER A 69 -13.81 11.34 -7.39
C SER A 69 -13.94 11.23 -8.91
N LYS A 70 -12.87 10.83 -9.62
CA LYS A 70 -12.94 10.51 -11.07
C LYS A 70 -13.75 9.25 -11.37
N LYS A 71 -13.98 8.38 -10.38
CA LYS A 71 -14.69 7.09 -10.53
C LYS A 71 -16.04 7.05 -9.84
N ARG A 72 -16.25 7.89 -8.81
CA ARG A 72 -17.53 8.02 -8.10
C ARG A 72 -17.89 9.49 -7.94
N SER A 73 -18.86 9.95 -8.73
CA SER A 73 -19.47 11.26 -8.51
C SER A 73 -20.08 11.32 -7.11
N GLY A 74 -19.95 12.47 -6.44
CA GLY A 74 -20.50 12.67 -5.09
C GLY A 74 -19.69 12.06 -3.94
N TRP A 75 -18.54 11.42 -4.18
CA TRP A 75 -17.67 11.01 -3.06
C TRP A 75 -17.09 12.23 -2.35
N ALA A 76 -17.58 12.47 -1.13
CA ALA A 76 -17.22 13.61 -0.30
C ALA A 76 -16.30 13.25 0.88
N GLU A 77 -16.00 11.95 1.07
CA GLU A 77 -15.14 11.52 2.16
C GLU A 77 -13.70 12.04 1.97
N ASP A 78 -12.98 12.12 3.07
CA ASP A 78 -11.58 12.46 3.09
C ASP A 78 -10.89 11.43 3.98
N ILE A 79 -10.06 10.59 3.38
CA ILE A 79 -9.38 9.52 4.13
C ILE A 79 -8.45 10.10 5.20
N PHE A 80 -8.08 11.38 5.11
CA PHE A 80 -7.37 12.08 6.19
C PHE A 80 -8.19 12.17 7.48
N LYS A 81 -9.52 12.07 7.41
CA LYS A 81 -10.42 12.09 8.57
C LYS A 81 -10.72 10.70 9.14
N TRP A 82 -10.23 9.65 8.48
CA TRP A 82 -10.39 8.28 8.94
C TRP A 82 -9.45 7.99 10.10
N GLU A 83 -9.61 6.85 10.76
CA GLU A 83 -8.64 6.42 11.76
C GLU A 83 -7.31 6.08 11.08
N HIS A 84 -6.19 6.39 11.74
CA HIS A 84 -4.85 6.15 11.20
C HIS A 84 -4.05 5.27 12.15
N THR A 85 -3.38 4.25 11.60
CA THR A 85 -2.30 3.54 12.29
C THR A 85 -1.02 3.73 11.52
N ILE A 86 0.04 4.14 12.21
CA ILE A 86 1.39 4.13 11.66
C ILE A 86 2.03 2.83 12.11
N GLN A 87 2.23 1.91 11.18
CA GLN A 87 2.90 0.66 11.46
C GLN A 87 4.40 0.94 11.58
N THR A 88 4.90 0.94 12.81
CA THR A 88 6.33 1.03 13.11
C THR A 88 6.92 -0.37 13.32
N GLY A 89 8.25 -0.45 13.35
CA GLY A 89 8.94 -1.71 13.68
C GLY A 89 9.03 -2.71 12.53
N VAL A 90 8.82 -2.28 11.28
CA VAL A 90 9.12 -3.14 10.12
C VAL A 90 10.62 -3.45 10.13
N PRO A 91 11.04 -4.72 10.17
CA PRO A 91 12.45 -5.07 10.19
C PRO A 91 13.15 -4.50 8.96
N ILE A 92 14.33 -3.90 9.16
CA ILE A 92 15.17 -3.34 8.08
C ILE A 92 16.60 -3.87 8.16
N ASP A 93 17.27 -3.94 7.01
CA ASP A 93 18.69 -4.25 6.92
C ASP A 93 19.55 -3.01 7.21
N LEU A 94 20.87 -3.18 7.29
CA LEU A 94 21.82 -2.08 7.53
C LEU A 94 21.82 -1.02 6.42
N ARG A 95 21.16 -1.26 5.28
CA ARG A 95 21.01 -0.31 4.17
C ARG A 95 19.66 0.41 4.19
N GLY A 96 18.85 0.23 5.24
CA GLY A 96 17.52 0.86 5.37
C GLY A 96 16.47 0.25 4.43
N ARG A 97 16.69 -0.98 3.96
CA ARG A 97 15.71 -1.73 3.15
C ARG A 97 14.97 -2.70 4.06
N MET A 98 13.71 -3.01 3.77
CA MET A 98 12.99 -4.03 4.52
C MET A 98 13.81 -5.33 4.60
N LYS A 99 14.10 -5.79 5.81
CA LYS A 99 14.83 -7.03 6.08
C LYS A 99 13.86 -8.17 5.86
N PHE A 100 14.06 -8.83 4.74
CA PHE A 100 13.42 -10.09 4.46
C PHE A 100 14.18 -11.20 5.20
N VAL A 101 13.45 -12.04 5.93
CA VAL A 101 13.99 -13.34 6.36
C VAL A 101 13.94 -14.24 5.13
N GLY A 102 15.02 -14.23 4.35
CA GLY A 102 15.11 -14.93 3.06
C GLY A 102 15.56 -14.04 1.91
N ASP A 103 15.61 -14.59 0.70
CA ASP A 103 15.98 -13.83 -0.50
C ASP A 103 14.91 -12.77 -0.80
N ALA A 104 15.29 -11.49 -0.71
CA ALA A 104 14.41 -10.35 -0.96
C ALA A 104 13.78 -10.35 -2.37
N LYS A 105 14.41 -11.00 -3.36
CA LYS A 105 13.83 -11.23 -4.68
C LYS A 105 12.66 -12.22 -4.59
N ILE A 106 12.86 -13.34 -3.90
CA ILE A 106 11.85 -14.36 -3.66
C ILE A 106 10.69 -13.77 -2.86
N VAL A 107 10.97 -13.03 -1.77
CA VAL A 107 9.89 -12.49 -0.95
C VAL A 107 9.08 -11.41 -1.68
N ARG A 108 9.72 -10.51 -2.44
CA ARG A 108 8.97 -9.53 -3.25
C ARG A 108 8.11 -10.21 -4.31
N ARG A 109 8.60 -11.30 -4.91
CA ARG A 109 7.83 -12.11 -5.86
C ARG A 109 6.63 -12.76 -5.18
N ASN A 110 6.85 -13.44 -4.06
CA ASN A 110 5.79 -14.12 -3.32
C ASN A 110 4.75 -13.10 -2.86
N PHE A 111 5.18 -11.94 -2.34
CA PHE A 111 4.27 -10.84 -2.00
C PHE A 111 3.38 -10.39 -3.17
N VAL A 112 3.93 -10.24 -4.37
CA VAL A 112 3.15 -9.88 -5.56
C VAL A 112 2.19 -11.00 -5.97
N ILE A 113 2.62 -12.25 -5.92
CA ILE A 113 1.78 -13.42 -6.23
C ILE A 113 0.65 -13.51 -5.21
N ASP A 114 0.96 -13.49 -3.91
CA ASP A 114 0.00 -13.57 -2.80
C ASP A 114 -1.01 -12.43 -2.89
N LEU A 115 -0.56 -11.19 -3.15
CA LEU A 115 -1.45 -10.05 -3.29
C LEU A 115 -2.44 -10.21 -4.45
N LEU A 116 -1.99 -10.75 -5.58
CA LEU A 116 -2.80 -10.87 -6.79
C LEU A 116 -3.70 -12.11 -6.75
N SER A 117 -3.24 -13.18 -6.11
CA SER A 117 -3.99 -14.43 -5.90
C SER A 117 -4.81 -14.44 -4.61
N TYR A 118 -4.76 -13.38 -3.79
CA TYR A 118 -5.52 -13.27 -2.55
C TYR A 118 -7.01 -13.52 -2.80
N GLU A 119 -7.63 -14.36 -1.96
CA GLU A 119 -9.02 -14.80 -2.13
C GLU A 119 -9.99 -13.63 -2.28
N ASP A 120 -9.89 -12.63 -1.39
CA ASP A 120 -10.75 -11.44 -1.39
C ASP A 120 -10.29 -10.37 -2.38
N ASN A 121 -9.29 -10.63 -3.23
CA ASN A 121 -8.92 -9.71 -4.29
C ASN A 121 -10.03 -9.68 -5.35
N SER A 122 -10.98 -8.76 -5.17
CA SER A 122 -12.10 -8.55 -6.10
C SER A 122 -11.64 -8.20 -7.53
N CYS A 123 -10.39 -7.77 -7.70
CA CYS A 123 -9.79 -7.45 -8.99
C CYS A 123 -9.08 -8.63 -9.65
N ARG A 124 -9.02 -9.83 -9.04
CA ARG A 124 -8.29 -10.99 -9.57
C ARG A 124 -8.72 -11.35 -11.01
N TYR A 125 -10.01 -11.20 -11.31
CA TYR A 125 -10.59 -11.47 -12.64
C TYR A 125 -10.39 -10.34 -13.66
N VAL A 126 -10.00 -9.15 -13.19
CA VAL A 126 -9.81 -7.97 -14.04
C VAL A 126 -8.34 -7.83 -14.46
N ILE A 127 -7.43 -8.63 -13.89
CA ILE A 127 -6.00 -8.61 -14.25
C ILE A 127 -5.87 -8.88 -15.76
N PRO A 128 -5.29 -7.97 -16.56
CA PRO A 128 -5.11 -8.18 -17.99
C PRO A 128 -4.33 -9.47 -18.28
N ALA A 129 -4.69 -10.18 -19.35
CA ALA A 129 -4.10 -11.48 -19.69
C ALA A 129 -2.56 -11.44 -19.77
N ASN A 130 -1.98 -10.35 -20.29
CA ASN A 130 -0.53 -10.17 -20.33
C ASN A 130 0.10 -10.03 -18.93
N ILE A 131 -0.60 -9.45 -17.96
CA ILE A 131 -0.15 -9.37 -16.58
C ILE A 131 -0.31 -10.74 -15.91
N GLN A 132 -1.44 -11.42 -16.10
CA GLN A 132 -1.63 -12.79 -15.59
C GLN A 132 -0.52 -13.73 -16.09
N GLN A 133 -0.22 -13.69 -17.39
CA GLN A 133 0.84 -14.49 -17.97
C GLN A 133 2.19 -14.17 -17.33
N ARG A 134 2.52 -12.88 -17.15
CA ARG A 134 3.73 -12.48 -16.44
C ARG A 134 3.79 -13.00 -15.01
N LEU A 135 2.66 -13.05 -14.29
CA LEU A 135 2.61 -13.61 -12.93
C LEU A 135 2.82 -15.12 -12.94
N ILE A 136 2.25 -15.84 -13.90
CA ILE A 136 2.48 -17.28 -14.10
C ILE A 136 3.96 -17.54 -14.43
N ASP A 137 4.53 -16.76 -15.34
CA ASP A 137 5.94 -16.87 -15.73
C ASP A 137 6.88 -16.52 -14.58
N ILE A 138 6.50 -15.54 -13.76
CA ILE A 138 7.20 -15.23 -12.51
C ILE A 138 7.09 -16.47 -11.63
N ALA A 139 5.89 -16.95 -11.28
CA ALA A 139 5.65 -18.06 -10.36
C ALA A 139 6.36 -19.38 -10.72
N LYS A 140 6.58 -19.65 -12.02
CA LYS A 140 7.26 -20.85 -12.52
C LYS A 140 8.80 -20.82 -12.45
N LYS A 141 9.41 -19.64 -12.33
CA LYS A 141 10.88 -19.52 -12.37
C LYS A 141 11.47 -19.77 -10.98
N ASP A 142 11.74 -21.00 -10.57
CA ASP A 142 12.47 -21.25 -9.31
C ASP A 142 13.81 -20.49 -9.25
#